data_AF-A0A7X2H5X1-F1
#
_entry.id   AF-A0A7X2H5X1-F1
#
_cell.length_a   1.000
_cell.length_b   1.000
_cell.length_c   1.000
_cell.angle_alpha   90.00
_cell.angle_beta   90.00
_cell.angle_gamma   90.00
#
_symmetry.space_group_name_H-M   'P 1'
#
loop_
_entity.id
_entity.type
_entity.pdbx_description
1 polymer ?
#
loop_
_entity_poly.entity_id
_entity_poly.type
_entity_poly.pdbx_seq_one_letter_code
_entity_poly.pdbx_strand_id
1 'polypeptide(L)'
;MKRYDTTLQDSSTAAQTKNSVNKLHDSVSQALSHPNEQTISQAENSLEHAEEAVRVAGRSLNDQGVEFAEQILDDEKTRLAALDKPDSPLNR
;
A
#
# COMPACT_ATOMS: atom_id res chain seq x y z
N MET A 1 -23.27 -20.53 -15.52
CA MET A 1 -23.19 -19.78 -14.25
C MET A 1 -21.75 -19.34 -13.98
N LYS A 2 -21.21 -18.34 -14.69
CA LYS A 2 -19.83 -17.85 -14.48
C LYS A 2 -19.77 -16.36 -14.11
N ARG A 3 -20.74 -15.58 -14.59
CA ARG A 3 -20.76 -14.11 -14.43
C ARG A 3 -20.98 -13.65 -12.98
N TYR A 4 -21.73 -14.41 -12.17
CA TYR A 4 -21.97 -14.08 -10.76
C TYR A 4 -20.73 -14.23 -9.88
N ASP A 5 -19.91 -15.25 -10.15
CA ASP A 5 -18.67 -15.52 -9.41
C ASP A 5 -17.63 -14.43 -9.71
N THR A 6 -17.50 -14.04 -10.98
CA THR A 6 -16.62 -12.95 -11.42
C THR A 6 -16.98 -11.62 -10.75
N THR A 7 -18.25 -11.19 -10.74
CA THR A 7 -18.65 -9.92 -10.11
C THR A 7 -18.38 -9.90 -8.60
N LEU A 8 -18.60 -11.02 -7.90
CA LEU A 8 -18.29 -11.12 -6.47
C LEU A 8 -16.78 -11.06 -6.22
N GLN A 9 -15.99 -11.77 -7.03
CA GLN A 9 -14.54 -11.77 -6.94
C GLN A 9 -13.96 -10.37 -7.20
N ASP A 10 -14.40 -9.67 -8.25
CA ASP A 10 -13.99 -8.29 -8.56
C ASP A 10 -14.29 -7.33 -7.40
N SER A 11 -15.49 -7.42 -6.82
CA SER A 11 -15.88 -6.57 -5.70
C SER A 11 -15.07 -6.84 -4.43
N SER A 12 -14.74 -8.10 -4.17
CA SER A 12 -13.92 -8.51 -3.04
C SER A 12 -12.47 -8.07 -3.23
N THR A 13 -11.92 -8.24 -4.43
CA THR A 13 -10.57 -7.80 -4.78
C THR A 13 -10.43 -6.28 -4.66
N ALA A 14 -11.38 -5.50 -5.19
CA ALA A 14 -11.35 -4.04 -5.04
C ALA A 14 -11.41 -3.60 -3.56
N ALA A 15 -12.26 -4.24 -2.75
CA ALA A 15 -12.35 -3.95 -1.32
C ALA A 15 -11.06 -4.31 -0.57
N GLN A 16 -10.45 -5.45 -0.89
CA GLN A 16 -9.19 -5.90 -0.31
C GLN A 16 -8.05 -4.94 -0.66
N THR A 17 -7.92 -4.54 -1.92
CA THR A 17 -6.90 -3.59 -2.37
C THR A 17 -7.04 -2.24 -1.68
N LYS A 18 -8.27 -1.69 -1.61
CA LYS A 18 -8.54 -0.45 -0.89
C LYS A 18 -8.18 -0.55 0.60
N ASN A 19 -8.49 -1.67 1.24
CA ASN A 19 -8.16 -1.89 2.65
C ASN A 19 -6.64 -1.96 2.85
N SER A 20 -5.92 -2.68 1.99
CA SER A 20 -4.46 -2.78 2.08
C SER A 20 -3.76 -1.42 1.90
N VAL A 21 -4.16 -0.60 0.92
CA VAL A 21 -3.55 0.74 0.75
C VAL A 21 -3.90 1.69 1.88
N ASN A 22 -5.10 1.61 2.46
CA ASN A 22 -5.44 2.39 3.66
C ASN A 22 -4.59 1.99 4.86
N LYS A 23 -4.38 0.69 5.08
CA LYS A 23 -3.51 0.20 6.17
C LYS A 23 -2.06 0.65 5.97
N LEU A 24 -1.56 0.60 4.73
CA LEU A 24 -0.25 1.16 4.42
C LEU A 24 -0.18 2.64 4.81
N HIS A 25 -1.15 3.45 4.38
CA HIS A 25 -1.21 4.86 4.72
C HIS A 25 -1.22 5.11 6.24
N ASP A 26 -2.01 4.36 7.00
CA ASP A 26 -2.07 4.48 8.46
C ASP A 26 -0.73 4.12 9.12
N SER A 27 -0.10 3.03 8.67
CA SER A 27 1.19 2.58 9.19
C SER A 27 2.32 3.56 8.86
N VAL A 28 2.37 4.08 7.63
CA VAL A 28 3.35 5.10 7.22
C VAL A 28 3.13 6.39 8.00
N SER A 29 1.88 6.82 8.19
CA SER A 29 1.56 7.99 9.02
C SER A 29 2.02 7.83 10.47
N GLN A 30 1.88 6.63 11.03
CA GLN A 30 2.40 6.31 12.36
C GLN A 30 3.93 6.34 12.41
N ALA A 31 4.60 5.77 11.40
CA ALA A 31 6.05 5.79 11.29
C ALA A 31 6.61 7.21 11.11
N LEU A 32 5.92 8.07 10.34
CA LEU A 32 6.27 9.49 10.18
C LEU A 32 6.11 10.27 11.49
N SER A 33 5.08 9.97 12.27
CA SER A 33 4.80 10.66 13.53
C SER A 33 5.72 10.21 14.67
N HIS A 34 6.02 8.90 14.72
CA HIS A 34 6.83 8.28 15.76
C HIS A 34 7.83 7.31 15.13
N PRO A 35 8.92 7.82 14.51
CA PRO A 35 9.88 6.98 13.81
C PRO A 35 10.66 6.13 14.80
N ASN A 36 10.43 4.82 14.74
CA ASN A 36 11.18 3.80 15.46
C ASN A 36 11.15 2.49 14.67
N GLU A 37 12.00 1.53 15.04
CA GLU A 37 12.14 0.26 14.32
C GLU A 37 10.81 -0.50 14.20
N GLN A 38 9.96 -0.47 15.23
CA GLN A 38 8.67 -1.15 15.20
C GLN A 38 7.70 -0.48 14.23
N THR A 39 7.57 0.85 14.23
CA THR A 39 6.63 1.56 13.35
C THR A 39 7.09 1.51 11.89
N ILE A 40 8.40 1.58 11.64
CA ILE A 40 8.98 1.40 10.30
C ILE A 40 8.70 -0.02 9.79
N SER A 41 9.01 -1.05 10.59
CA SER A 41 8.78 -2.45 10.20
C SER A 41 7.29 -2.75 9.94
N GLN A 42 6.38 -2.16 10.72
CA GLN A 42 4.94 -2.27 10.47
C GLN A 42 4.52 -1.61 9.15
N ALA A 43 5.11 -0.47 8.81
CA ALA A 43 4.88 0.21 7.54
C ALA A 43 5.42 -0.59 6.35
N GLU A 44 6.62 -1.20 6.46
CA GLU A 44 7.19 -2.07 5.44
C GLU A 44 6.36 -3.34 5.22
N ASN A 45 5.89 -3.99 6.29
CA ASN A 45 5.01 -5.15 6.15
C ASN A 45 3.67 -4.75 5.50
N SER A 46 3.11 -3.61 5.89
CA SER A 46 1.91 -3.08 5.25
C SER A 46 2.13 -2.75 3.78
N LEU A 47 3.33 -2.32 3.41
CA LEU A 47 3.72 -2.03 2.04
C LEU A 47 3.70 -3.30 1.18
N GLU A 48 4.36 -4.37 1.63
CA GLU A 48 4.37 -5.65 0.93
C GLU A 48 2.94 -6.16 0.67
N HIS A 49 2.07 -6.05 1.69
CA HIS A 49 0.65 -6.44 1.55
C HIS A 49 -0.13 -5.56 0.58
N ALA A 50 0.15 -4.26 0.53
CA ALA A 50 -0.49 -3.33 -0.40
C ALA A 50 -0.02 -3.56 -1.84
N GLU A 51 1.29 -3.79 -2.05
CA GLU A 51 1.85 -4.13 -3.36
C GLU A 51 1.22 -5.40 -3.92
N GLU A 52 1.09 -6.45 -3.10
CA GLU A 52 0.49 -7.69 -3.54
C GLU A 52 -0.99 -7.52 -3.89
N ALA A 53 -1.74 -6.78 -3.06
CA ALA A 53 -3.16 -6.54 -3.31
C ALA A 53 -3.39 -5.72 -4.60
N VAL A 54 -2.55 -4.73 -4.87
CA VAL A 54 -2.57 -3.95 -6.12
C VAL A 54 -2.22 -4.84 -7.31
N ARG A 55 -1.18 -5.68 -7.20
CA ARG A 55 -0.79 -6.62 -8.26
C ARG A 55 -1.88 -7.63 -8.61
N VAL A 56 -2.55 -8.20 -7.60
CA VAL A 56 -3.67 -9.14 -7.78
C VAL A 56 -4.86 -8.42 -8.40
N ALA A 57 -5.15 -7.19 -7.96
CA ALA A 57 -6.19 -6.36 -8.53
C ALA A 57 -5.92 -6.02 -10.00
N GLY A 58 -4.71 -5.63 -10.39
CA GLY A 58 -4.39 -5.32 -11.80
C GLY A 58 -4.50 -6.53 -12.74
N ARG A 59 -4.49 -7.76 -12.20
CA ARG A 59 -4.74 -8.98 -12.98
C ARG A 59 -6.21 -9.35 -13.09
N SER A 60 -7.03 -8.90 -12.14
CA SER A 60 -8.43 -9.33 -11.98
C SER A 60 -9.39 -8.24 -12.48
N LEU A 61 -9.08 -6.98 -12.14
CA LEU A 61 -9.75 -5.76 -12.54
C LEU A 61 -9.04 -5.17 -13.77
N ASN A 62 -9.79 -4.48 -14.63
CA ASN A 62 -9.18 -3.64 -15.68
C ASN A 62 -8.41 -2.47 -15.04
N ASP A 63 -7.45 -1.89 -15.75
CA ASP A 63 -6.52 -0.86 -15.26
C ASP A 63 -7.20 0.28 -14.46
N GLN A 64 -8.38 0.74 -14.92
CA GLN A 64 -9.14 1.82 -14.26
C GLN A 64 -9.60 1.50 -12.83
N GLY A 65 -9.70 0.21 -12.46
CA GLY A 65 -10.10 -0.21 -11.13
C GLY A 65 -8.99 -0.11 -10.08
N VAL A 66 -7.74 0.10 -10.52
CA VAL A 66 -6.55 -0.04 -9.68
C VAL A 66 -5.70 1.23 -9.66
N GLU A 67 -5.82 2.11 -10.65
CA GLU A 67 -5.07 3.38 -10.75
C GLU A 67 -5.02 4.16 -9.42
N PHE A 68 -6.16 4.34 -8.75
CA PHE A 68 -6.19 5.07 -7.48
C PHE A 68 -5.36 4.40 -6.38
N ALA A 69 -5.39 3.07 -6.32
CA ALA A 69 -4.61 2.30 -5.35
C ALA A 69 -3.12 2.32 -5.69
N GLU A 70 -2.77 2.31 -6.99
CA GLU A 70 -1.39 2.48 -7.46
C GLU A 70 -0.82 3.86 -7.11
N GLN A 71 -1.62 4.92 -7.26
CA GLN A 71 -1.21 6.27 -6.87
C GLN A 71 -0.91 6.37 -5.38
N ILE A 72 -1.80 5.87 -4.52
CA ILE A 72 -1.55 5.85 -3.06
C ILE A 72 -0.30 5.02 -2.76
N LEU A 73 -0.16 3.86 -3.38
CA LEU A 73 0.97 2.98 -3.15
C LEU A 73 2.31 3.67 -3.49
N ASP A 74 2.38 4.40 -4.60
CA ASP A 74 3.58 5.14 -5.00
C ASP A 74 3.92 6.30 -4.06
N ASP A 75 2.91 7.07 -3.66
CA ASP A 75 3.05 8.16 -2.69
C ASP A 75 3.58 7.65 -1.34
N GLU A 76 2.99 6.57 -0.82
CA GLU A 76 3.38 6.02 0.47
C GLU A 76 4.75 5.31 0.43
N LYS A 77 5.12 4.68 -0.70
CA LYS A 77 6.49 4.19 -0.93
C LYS A 77 7.52 5.30 -0.82
N THR A 78 7.24 6.42 -1.46
CA THR A 78 8.13 7.60 -1.42
C THR A 78 8.29 8.13 0.00
N ARG A 79 7.19 8.20 0.76
CA ARG A 79 7.21 8.64 2.17
C ARG A 79 7.96 7.67 3.08
N LEU A 80 7.74 6.38 2.92
CA LEU A 80 8.43 5.36 3.72
C LEU A 80 9.94 5.32 3.42
N ALA A 81 10.32 5.42 2.14
CA ALA A 81 11.73 5.49 1.74
C ALA A 81 12.45 6.75 2.27
N ALA A 82 11.72 7.82 2.60
CA ALA A 82 12.28 9.00 3.25
C ALA A 82 12.57 8.76 4.75
N LEU A 83 11.89 7.81 5.39
CA LEU A 83 12.12 7.41 6.79
C LEU A 83 13.30 6.46 6.96
N ASP A 84 13.49 5.55 6.00
CA ASP A 84 14.59 4.56 6.00
C ASP A 84 15.97 5.16 5.63
N LYS A 85 16.04 6.46 5.34
CA LYS A 85 17.31 7.18 5.23
C LYS A 85 17.65 7.84 6.56
N PRO A 86 18.37 7.16 7.48
CA PRO A 86 18.97 7.85 8.60
C PRO A 86 20.03 8.81 8.05
N ASP A 87 19.84 10.09 8.31
CA ASP A 87 20.80 11.17 8.05
C ASP A 87 21.25 11.38 6.59
N SER A 88 20.75 12.48 6.02
CA SER A 88 21.57 13.27 5.10
C SER A 88 22.81 13.77 5.86
N PRO A 89 24.03 13.64 5.32
CA PRO A 89 25.27 13.93 6.05
C PRO A 89 25.54 15.44 6.15
N LEU A 90 24.82 16.18 7.00
CA LEU A 90 25.10 17.60 7.26
C LEU A 90 24.67 18.05 8.67
N ASN A 91 25.28 17.52 9.73
CA ASN A 91 25.66 18.37 10.87
C ASN A 91 26.74 17.69 11.74
N ARG A 92 28.00 18.04 11.46
CA ARG A 92 29.18 17.74 12.30
C ARG A 92 29.75 19.06 12.79
#